data_AF-A0A8S3WBB2-F1
#
_entry.id   AF-A0A8S3WBB2-F1
#
_cell.length_a   1.000
_cell.length_b   1.000
_cell.length_c   1.000
_cell.angle_alpha   90.00
_cell.angle_beta   90.00
_cell.angle_gamma   90.00
#
_symmetry.space_group_name_H-M   'P 1'
#
loop_
_entity.id
_entity.type
_entity.pdbx_description
1 polymer ?
#
loop_
_entity_poly.entity_id
_entity_poly.type
_entity_poly.pdbx_seq_one_letter_code
_entity_poly.pdbx_strand_id
1 'polypeptide(L)'
;MFFTKFPTHPYACMRIGTTGSRHRDCAALISYGYLLNLLGMTNTTDVMDWVFIEQVGNDIDRMMKEEEELMETHSYFPYHVDMSLVLKSAYSATANPHFFEWVHITRALLRTSKSCNARHITESRATDILANAACLAYAYSTT
;
A
#
# COMPACT_ATOMS: atom_id res chain seq x y z
N MET A 1 -1.06 -5.99 18.87
CA MET A 1 -1.95 -4.95 19.43
C MET A 1 -1.54 -4.49 20.83
N PHE A 2 -1.58 -5.35 21.87
CA PHE A 2 -1.28 -4.95 23.26
C PHE A 2 0.09 -4.26 23.45
N PHE A 3 1.20 -4.92 23.09
CA PHE A 3 2.55 -4.33 23.19
C PHE A 3 2.81 -3.18 22.20
N THR A 4 1.92 -2.99 21.21
CA THR A 4 1.95 -1.82 20.32
C THR A 4 1.39 -0.60 21.04
N LYS A 5 0.37 -0.78 21.88
CA LYS A 5 -0.20 0.27 22.74
C LYS A 5 0.67 0.55 23.97
N PHE A 6 1.31 -0.48 24.53
CA PHE A 6 2.18 -0.38 25.71
C PHE A 6 3.63 -0.75 25.39
N PRO A 7 4.38 0.12 24.69
CA PRO A 7 5.75 -0.18 24.24
C PRO A 7 6.76 -0.25 25.39
N THR A 8 6.49 0.39 26.52
CA THR A 8 7.37 0.42 27.70
C THR A 8 7.19 -0.78 28.63
N HIS A 9 6.29 -1.71 28.30
CA HIS A 9 6.05 -2.89 29.11
C HIS A 9 7.30 -3.79 29.19
N PRO A 10 7.64 -4.40 30.35
CA PRO A 10 8.85 -5.21 30.50
C PRO A 10 9.02 -6.33 29.46
N TYR A 11 7.90 -6.90 29.03
CA TYR A 11 7.87 -7.97 28.02
C TYR A 11 7.54 -7.49 26.60
N ALA A 12 7.67 -6.20 26.30
CA ALA A 12 7.40 -5.65 24.96
C ALA A 12 8.29 -6.27 23.87
N CYS A 13 9.44 -6.88 24.24
CA CYS A 13 10.31 -7.63 23.34
C CYS A 13 9.62 -8.82 22.64
N MET A 14 8.53 -9.36 23.20
CA MET A 14 7.71 -10.40 22.57
C MET A 14 7.10 -9.96 21.22
N ARG A 15 7.15 -8.65 20.91
CA ARG A 15 6.81 -8.12 19.58
C ARG A 15 7.67 -8.68 18.46
N ILE A 16 8.87 -9.18 18.71
CA ILE A 16 9.75 -9.69 17.64
C ILE A 16 9.06 -10.76 16.78
N GLY A 17 8.28 -11.66 17.41
CA GLY A 17 7.51 -12.68 16.70
C GLY A 17 6.15 -12.21 16.18
N THR A 18 5.57 -11.16 16.78
CA THR A 18 4.20 -10.69 16.46
C THR A 18 4.17 -9.42 15.62
N THR A 19 5.32 -8.86 15.25
CA THR A 19 5.38 -7.62 14.45
C THR A 19 4.82 -7.84 13.04
N GLY A 20 5.04 -9.02 12.44
CA GLY A 20 4.50 -9.38 11.13
C GLY A 20 2.96 -9.54 11.08
N SER A 21 2.31 -9.64 12.24
CA SER A 21 0.84 -9.66 12.32
C SER A 21 0.23 -8.29 12.02
N ARG A 22 0.96 -7.20 12.31
CA ARG A 22 0.47 -5.85 12.07
C ARG A 22 0.51 -5.53 10.58
N HIS A 23 -0.62 -5.09 10.04
CA HIS A 23 -0.87 -4.82 8.62
C HIS A 23 -0.65 -6.05 7.73
N ARG A 24 -0.89 -7.25 8.26
CA ARG A 24 -0.94 -8.46 7.45
C ARG A 24 -2.00 -8.31 6.35
N ASP A 25 -1.66 -8.76 5.16
CA ASP A 25 -2.47 -8.63 3.94
C ASP A 25 -2.87 -7.19 3.56
N CYS A 26 -2.14 -6.17 4.00
CA CYS A 26 -2.34 -4.76 3.60
C CYS A 26 -1.29 -4.28 2.57
N ALA A 27 -0.76 -5.17 1.73
CA ALA A 27 0.38 -4.86 0.86
C ALA A 27 0.12 -3.71 -0.12
N ALA A 28 -1.11 -3.54 -0.63
CA ALA A 28 -1.45 -2.42 -1.52
C ALA A 28 -1.44 -1.09 -0.74
N LEU A 29 -2.09 -1.04 0.42
CA LEU A 29 -2.12 0.14 1.28
C LEU A 29 -0.72 0.56 1.76
N ILE A 30 0.12 -0.40 2.15
CA ILE A 30 1.50 -0.13 2.53
C ILE A 30 2.29 0.45 1.33
N SER A 31 2.05 -0.08 0.13
CA SER A 31 2.72 0.39 -1.09
C SER A 31 2.32 1.82 -1.45
N TYR A 32 1.06 2.19 -1.21
CA TYR A 32 0.61 3.58 -1.33
C TYR A 32 1.41 4.53 -0.42
N GLY A 33 1.56 4.20 0.86
CA GLY A 33 2.37 5.00 1.78
C GLY A 33 3.84 5.08 1.35
N TYR A 34 4.41 4.02 0.78
CA TYR A 34 5.77 4.08 0.23
C TYR A 34 5.88 4.94 -1.02
N LEU A 35 4.84 5.00 -1.86
CA LEU A 35 4.82 5.86 -3.03
C LEU A 35 4.80 7.34 -2.61
N LEU A 36 3.90 7.71 -1.70
CA LEU A 36 3.81 9.08 -1.17
C LEU A 36 5.15 9.56 -0.60
N ASN A 37 5.78 8.72 0.23
CA ASN A 37 7.09 9.02 0.80
C ASN A 37 8.19 9.16 -0.26
N LEU A 38 8.12 8.39 -1.36
CA LEU A 38 9.09 8.46 -2.45
C LEU A 38 8.92 9.74 -3.27
N LEU A 39 7.68 10.16 -3.53
CA LEU A 39 7.35 11.36 -4.31
C LEU A 39 7.45 12.65 -3.48
N GLY A 40 7.66 12.56 -2.17
CA GLY A 40 7.71 13.71 -1.28
C GLY A 40 6.38 14.44 -1.11
N MET A 41 5.26 13.78 -1.42
CA MET A 41 3.92 14.38 -1.33
C MET A 41 3.41 14.35 0.11
N THR A 42 2.96 15.51 0.60
CA THR A 42 2.37 15.65 1.94
C THR A 42 0.88 15.32 1.95
N ASN A 43 0.16 15.61 0.86
CA ASN A 43 -1.25 15.29 0.76
C ASN A 43 -1.43 13.94 0.08
N THR A 44 -2.28 13.10 0.66
CA THR A 44 -2.65 11.80 0.12
C THR A 44 -3.39 11.92 -1.22
N THR A 45 -4.14 13.00 -1.41
CA THR A 45 -4.93 13.26 -2.62
C THR A 45 -4.10 13.56 -3.86
N ASP A 46 -2.89 14.11 -3.71
CA ASP A 46 -2.08 14.57 -4.85
C ASP A 46 -1.65 13.42 -5.77
N VAL A 47 -1.50 12.20 -5.23
CA VAL A 47 -1.22 10.99 -6.03
C VAL A 47 -2.40 10.63 -6.92
N MET A 48 -3.63 10.96 -6.52
CA MET A 48 -4.84 10.58 -7.26
C MET A 48 -4.96 11.33 -8.58
N ASP A 49 -4.42 12.55 -8.67
CA ASP A 49 -4.38 13.33 -9.90
C ASP A 49 -3.51 12.67 -10.99
N TRP A 50 -2.64 11.74 -10.61
CA TRP A 50 -1.78 10.96 -11.52
C TRP A 50 -2.39 9.59 -11.90
N VAL A 51 -3.65 9.34 -11.55
CA VAL A 51 -4.35 8.11 -11.89
C VAL A 51 -5.18 8.33 -13.15
N PHE A 52 -4.63 7.96 -14.31
CA PHE A 52 -5.30 8.11 -15.60
C PHE A 52 -6.07 6.87 -16.05
N ILE A 53 -6.07 5.81 -15.23
CA ILE A 53 -6.59 4.49 -15.59
C ILE A 53 -7.71 4.13 -14.63
N GLU A 54 -8.89 3.90 -15.19
CA GLU A 54 -10.10 3.59 -14.43
C GLU A 54 -9.92 2.41 -13.48
N GLN A 55 -9.25 1.34 -13.92
CA GLN A 55 -9.04 0.16 -13.08
C GLN A 55 -8.14 0.44 -11.87
N VAL A 56 -7.20 1.37 -11.99
CA VAL A 56 -6.36 1.82 -10.87
C VAL A 56 -7.20 2.68 -9.90
N GLY A 57 -8.08 3.53 -10.43
CA GLY A 57 -9.04 4.31 -9.63
C GLY A 57 -9.99 3.42 -8.83
N ASN A 58 -10.58 2.40 -9.46
CA ASN A 58 -11.47 1.44 -8.81
C ASN A 58 -10.78 0.67 -7.66
N ASP A 59 -9.49 0.37 -7.80
CA ASP A 59 -8.68 -0.26 -6.75
C ASP A 59 -8.44 0.69 -5.57
N ILE A 60 -8.26 1.98 -5.85
CA ILE A 60 -8.09 3.02 -4.82
C ILE A 60 -9.40 3.24 -4.06
N ASP A 61 -10.53 3.38 -4.77
CA ASP A 61 -11.85 3.55 -4.16
C ASP A 61 -12.21 2.37 -3.25
N ARG A 62 -11.78 1.15 -3.61
CA ARG A 62 -11.95 -0.03 -2.76
C ARG A 62 -11.18 0.09 -1.44
N MET A 63 -10.00 0.70 -1.46
CA MET A 63 -9.17 0.88 -0.26
C MET A 63 -9.63 2.08 0.59
N MET A 64 -10.10 3.17 -0.02
CA MET A 64 -10.34 4.45 0.67
C MET A 64 -11.75 4.60 1.26
N LYS A 65 -12.27 3.56 1.92
CA LYS A 65 -13.57 3.63 2.61
C LYS A 65 -13.50 4.41 3.92
N GLU A 66 -14.47 5.30 4.15
CA GLU A 66 -14.47 6.29 5.24
C GLU A 66 -14.60 5.70 6.66
N GLU A 67 -15.00 4.43 6.83
CA GLU A 67 -15.34 3.85 8.15
C GLU A 67 -14.33 2.82 8.69
N GLU A 68 -13.21 2.59 8.01
CA GLU A 68 -12.30 1.45 8.30
C GLU A 68 -11.19 1.77 9.34
N GLU A 69 -11.29 2.91 10.03
CA GLU A 69 -10.33 3.34 11.07
C GLU A 69 -8.85 3.39 10.60
N LEU A 70 -8.60 3.62 9.30
CA LEU A 70 -7.27 3.60 8.69
C LEU A 70 -6.24 4.50 9.38
N MET A 71 -6.71 5.64 9.90
CA MET A 71 -5.88 6.66 10.52
C MET A 71 -5.75 6.48 12.04
N GLU A 72 -6.48 5.52 12.63
CA GLU A 72 -6.44 5.28 14.07
C GLU A 72 -5.25 4.37 14.43
N THR A 73 -4.30 4.93 15.18
CA THR A 73 -3.02 4.29 15.47
C THR A 73 -3.15 3.04 16.33
N HIS A 74 -4.18 2.99 17.19
CA HIS A 74 -4.42 1.89 18.14
C HIS A 74 -5.68 1.07 17.84
N SER A 75 -6.16 1.11 16.59
CA SER A 75 -7.31 0.35 16.12
C SER A 75 -7.05 -1.17 15.99
N TYR A 76 -8.14 -1.92 15.83
CA TYR A 76 -8.15 -3.30 15.37
C TYR A 76 -7.81 -3.45 13.88
N PHE A 77 -7.98 -2.40 13.08
CA PHE A 77 -7.73 -2.40 11.63
C PHE A 77 -6.42 -3.08 11.21
N PRO A 78 -5.25 -2.77 11.82
CA PRO A 78 -4.00 -3.41 11.42
C PRO A 78 -3.97 -4.93 11.63
N TYR A 79 -4.87 -5.50 12.42
CA TYR A 79 -4.92 -6.91 12.78
C TYR A 79 -6.17 -7.61 12.24
N HIS A 80 -6.95 -6.94 11.37
CA HIS A 80 -8.25 -7.42 10.89
C HIS A 80 -8.23 -8.85 10.31
N VAL A 81 -7.16 -9.26 9.63
CA VAL A 81 -7.00 -10.64 9.13
C VAL A 81 -6.68 -11.63 10.24
N ASP A 82 -5.67 -11.36 11.07
CA ASP A 82 -5.25 -12.29 12.13
C ASP A 82 -6.28 -12.43 13.25
N MET A 83 -7.14 -11.43 13.43
CA MET A 83 -8.28 -11.46 14.34
C MET A 83 -9.57 -11.95 13.68
N SER A 84 -9.50 -12.38 12.41
CA SER A 84 -10.64 -12.90 11.65
C SER A 84 -11.85 -11.94 11.59
N LEU A 85 -11.60 -10.63 11.60
CA LEU A 85 -12.64 -9.60 11.38
C LEU A 85 -13.10 -9.58 9.92
N VAL A 86 -12.23 -10.01 9.01
CA VAL A 86 -12.54 -10.22 7.60
C VAL A 86 -12.06 -11.58 7.13
N LEU A 87 -12.75 -12.14 6.13
CA LEU A 87 -12.30 -13.35 5.43
C LEU A 87 -11.25 -13.06 4.36
N LYS A 88 -11.31 -11.87 3.76
CA LYS A 88 -10.40 -11.42 2.70
C LYS A 88 -10.13 -9.93 2.86
N SER A 89 -8.86 -9.55 2.91
CA SER A 89 -8.50 -8.14 3.03
C SER A 89 -8.76 -7.39 1.74
N ALA A 90 -9.50 -6.29 1.84
CA ALA A 90 -9.70 -5.30 0.77
C ALA A 90 -8.43 -4.50 0.47
N TYR A 91 -7.38 -4.61 1.28
CA TYR A 91 -6.12 -3.86 1.18
C TYR A 91 -4.96 -4.70 0.63
N SER A 92 -5.25 -5.94 0.26
CA SER A 92 -4.26 -6.88 -0.25
C SER A 92 -3.85 -6.55 -1.68
N ALA A 93 -2.65 -6.97 -2.05
CA ALA A 93 -2.16 -6.81 -3.42
C ALA A 93 -2.98 -7.62 -4.43
N THR A 94 -3.57 -8.76 -4.01
CA THR A 94 -4.46 -9.57 -4.84
C THR A 94 -5.87 -8.99 -4.96
N ALA A 95 -6.34 -8.22 -3.97
CA ALA A 95 -7.58 -7.47 -4.10
C ALA A 95 -7.41 -6.25 -5.01
N ASN A 96 -6.24 -5.60 -5.00
CA ASN A 96 -5.96 -4.37 -5.75
C ASN A 96 -4.76 -4.54 -6.70
N PRO A 97 -4.87 -5.42 -7.72
CA PRO A 97 -3.74 -5.79 -8.56
C PRO A 97 -3.22 -4.63 -9.43
N HIS A 98 -4.12 -3.78 -9.93
CA HIS A 98 -3.77 -2.72 -10.88
C HIS A 98 -3.07 -1.57 -10.17
N PHE A 99 -3.59 -1.17 -9.02
CA PHE A 99 -2.93 -0.17 -8.18
C PHE A 99 -1.58 -0.66 -7.69
N PHE A 100 -1.50 -1.90 -7.21
CA PHE A 100 -0.24 -2.47 -6.72
C PHE A 100 0.83 -2.50 -7.82
N GLU A 101 0.46 -2.91 -9.03
CA GLU A 101 1.36 -2.92 -10.18
C GLU A 101 1.81 -1.51 -10.59
N TRP A 102 0.86 -0.57 -10.70
CA TRP A 102 1.16 0.83 -11.03
C TRP A 102 2.19 1.45 -10.06
N VAL A 103 2.00 1.24 -8.75
CA VAL A 103 2.92 1.71 -7.71
C VAL A 103 4.30 1.08 -7.87
N HIS A 104 4.37 -0.24 -8.04
CA HIS A 104 5.66 -0.93 -8.10
C HIS A 104 6.43 -0.64 -9.38
N ILE A 105 5.75 -0.48 -10.52
CA ILE A 105 6.38 -0.02 -11.78
C ILE A 105 6.94 1.39 -11.59
N THR A 106 6.15 2.33 -11.07
CA THR A 106 6.60 3.72 -10.83
C THR A 106 7.85 3.74 -9.94
N ARG A 107 7.81 3.00 -8.82
CA ARG A 107 8.93 2.93 -7.87
C ARG A 107 10.16 2.21 -8.44
N ALA A 108 9.97 1.23 -9.32
CA ALA A 108 11.07 0.55 -10.01
C ALA A 108 11.77 1.51 -11.00
N LEU A 109 10.99 2.32 -11.74
CA LEU A 109 11.53 3.37 -12.62
C LEU A 109 12.32 4.43 -11.83
N LEU A 110 11.84 4.78 -10.63
CA LEU A 110 12.55 5.66 -9.68
C LEU A 110 13.66 4.93 -8.87
N ARG A 111 14.17 3.78 -9.36
CA ARG A 111 15.34 3.05 -8.83
C ARG A 111 15.20 2.50 -7.40
N THR A 112 13.99 2.19 -6.95
CA THR A 112 13.79 1.53 -5.65
C THR A 112 13.98 0.02 -5.76
N SER A 113 15.06 -0.51 -5.18
CA SER A 113 15.42 -1.95 -5.24
C SER A 113 14.34 -2.90 -4.71
N LYS A 114 13.55 -2.48 -3.72
CA LYS A 114 12.44 -3.29 -3.17
C LYS A 114 11.32 -3.54 -4.20
N SER A 115 11.10 -2.63 -5.13
CA SER A 115 10.03 -2.75 -6.11
C SER A 115 10.41 -3.62 -7.31
N CYS A 116 11.70 -3.74 -7.63
CA CYS A 116 12.18 -4.63 -8.69
C CYS A 116 11.91 -6.12 -8.40
N ASN A 117 11.75 -6.48 -7.12
CA ASN A 117 11.47 -7.85 -6.68
C ASN A 117 9.98 -8.08 -6.33
N ALA A 118 9.12 -7.08 -6.55
CA ALA A 118 7.69 -7.24 -6.28
C ALA A 118 7.05 -8.19 -7.31
N ARG A 119 6.10 -9.01 -6.88
CA ARG A 119 5.41 -9.96 -7.76
C ARG A 119 4.42 -9.23 -8.65
N HIS A 120 4.48 -9.47 -9.96
CA HIS A 120 3.40 -9.09 -10.87
C HIS A 120 2.15 -9.93 -10.59
N ILE A 121 1.00 -9.27 -10.43
CA ILE A 121 -0.26 -9.94 -10.03
C ILE A 121 -1.23 -10.01 -11.20
N THR A 122 -1.15 -9.08 -12.15
CA THR A 122 -2.03 -9.01 -13.30
C THR A 122 -1.50 -9.86 -14.46
N GLU A 123 -2.35 -10.65 -15.11
CA GLU A 123 -2.03 -11.39 -16.34
C GLU A 123 -2.24 -10.57 -17.63
N SER A 124 -2.91 -9.42 -17.52
CA SER A 124 -3.20 -8.51 -18.64
C SER A 124 -1.93 -7.81 -19.12
N ARG A 125 -1.83 -7.56 -20.43
CA ARG A 125 -0.78 -6.70 -21.01
C ARG A 125 -0.96 -5.28 -20.47
N ALA A 126 -0.30 -4.98 -19.37
CA ALA A 126 -0.36 -3.74 -18.62
C ALA A 126 0.38 -2.59 -19.32
N THR A 127 0.25 -2.45 -20.65
CA THR A 127 0.89 -1.38 -21.42
C THR A 127 0.42 0.00 -20.96
N ASP A 128 -0.86 0.12 -20.65
CA ASP A 128 -1.46 1.39 -20.23
C ASP A 128 -1.01 1.75 -18.82
N ILE A 129 -0.99 0.77 -17.90
CA ILE A 129 -0.48 0.94 -16.53
C ILE A 129 0.99 1.32 -16.56
N LEU A 130 1.79 0.67 -17.40
CA LEU A 130 3.18 1.01 -17.61
C LEU A 130 3.34 2.44 -18.15
N ALA A 131 2.54 2.84 -19.13
CA ALA A 131 2.58 4.18 -19.70
C ALA A 131 2.22 5.26 -18.66
N ASN A 132 1.14 5.06 -17.88
CA ASN A 132 0.79 5.97 -16.80
C ASN A 132 1.89 6.03 -15.72
N ALA A 133 2.39 4.88 -15.27
CA ALA A 133 3.49 4.82 -14.31
C ALA A 133 4.76 5.50 -14.83
N ALA A 134 5.07 5.37 -16.12
CA ALA A 134 6.20 6.04 -16.75
C ALA A 134 6.02 7.56 -16.80
N CYS A 135 4.81 8.06 -17.07
CA CYS A 135 4.51 9.49 -17.01
C CYS A 135 4.77 10.06 -15.61
N LEU A 136 4.25 9.41 -14.57
CA LEU A 136 4.47 9.80 -13.18
C LEU A 136 5.96 9.73 -12.82
N ALA A 137 6.62 8.61 -13.12
CA ALA A 137 8.04 8.43 -12.81
C ALA A 137 8.91 9.47 -13.54
N TYR A 138 8.60 9.81 -14.79
CA TYR A 138 9.32 10.82 -15.55
C TYR A 138 9.18 12.20 -14.89
N ALA A 139 7.94 12.61 -14.56
CA ALA A 139 7.66 13.91 -13.94
C ALA A 139 8.41 14.12 -12.61
N TYR A 140 8.61 13.04 -11.83
CA TYR A 140 9.31 13.06 -10.54
C TYR A 140 10.77 12.61 -10.62
N SER A 141 11.29 12.24 -11.79
CA SER A 141 12.71 11.91 -11.98
C SER A 141 13.57 13.12 -12.30
N THR A 142 12.94 14.19 -12.83
CA THR A 142 13.60 15.41 -13.30
C THR A 142 13.46 16.59 -12.34
N THR A 143 12.69 16.43 -11.27
CA THR A 143 12.54 17.38 -10.16
C THR A 143 13.47 17.03 -9.01
#